data_AF-A0A972DSI6-F1
#
_entry.id   AF-A0A972DSI6-F1
#
_cell.length_a   1.000
_cell.length_b   1.000
_cell.length_c   1.000
_cell.angle_alpha   90.00
_cell.angle_beta   90.00
_cell.angle_gamma   90.00
#
_symmetry.space_group_name_H-M   'P 1'
#
loop_
_entity.id
_entity.type
_entity.pdbx_description
1 polymer ?
#
loop_
_entity_poly.entity_id
_entity_poly.type
_entity_poly.pdbx_seq_one_letter_code
_entity_poly.pdbx_strand_id
1 'polypeptide(L)'
;MRHNRIPTLFGALASVVVFSATSGAAESPLPDAKPVPDVQVLPLPYDQAAFEYQGRELTRYHFGPELRRPFWHPITGPAGRSLTRMNMPGDPGRSLTQAVQPEDPNKPQDPLGHSHQTSVWISHKDVDGIDFWRDGGPIAGQIVHQTRREGLEYEDGPLAASLLTLNHWNDPQGKTLMI
;
A
#
# COMPACT_ATOMS: atom_id res chain seq x y z
N MET A 1 -59.49 -25.71 25.28
CA MET A 1 -58.09 -26.12 25.05
C MET A 1 -57.20 -25.13 25.79
N ARG A 2 -56.42 -25.59 26.77
CA ARG A 2 -55.48 -24.77 27.56
C ARG A 2 -54.14 -24.74 26.83
N HIS A 3 -53.64 -23.57 26.46
CA HIS A 3 -52.27 -23.42 25.96
C HIS A 3 -51.36 -23.00 27.12
N ASN A 4 -50.54 -23.94 27.58
CA ASN A 4 -49.43 -23.70 28.50
C ASN A 4 -48.41 -22.78 27.81
N ARG A 5 -48.04 -21.66 28.46
CA ARG A 5 -46.85 -20.88 28.12
C ARG A 5 -45.68 -21.39 28.94
N ILE A 6 -44.62 -21.86 28.28
CA ILE A 6 -43.33 -22.21 28.90
C ILE A 6 -42.46 -20.94 28.85
N PRO A 7 -41.93 -20.43 29.97
CA PRO A 7 -40.96 -19.35 29.94
C PRO A 7 -39.55 -19.94 29.73
N THR A 8 -38.87 -19.52 28.67
CA THR A 8 -37.46 -19.84 28.41
C THR A 8 -36.60 -18.87 29.22
N LEU A 9 -35.86 -19.36 30.22
CA LEU A 9 -34.81 -18.60 30.90
C LEU A 9 -33.54 -18.62 30.04
N PHE A 10 -33.09 -17.46 29.58
CA PHE A 10 -31.74 -17.28 29.04
C PHE A 10 -30.78 -17.03 30.22
N GLY A 11 -29.95 -18.02 30.53
CA GLY A 11 -28.81 -17.84 31.43
C GLY A 11 -27.63 -17.25 30.67
N ALA A 12 -27.19 -16.05 31.04
CA ALA A 12 -25.97 -15.45 30.52
C ALA A 12 -24.75 -16.03 31.26
N LEU A 13 -23.92 -16.80 30.54
CA LEU A 13 -22.59 -17.20 31.00
C LEU A 13 -21.61 -16.07 30.68
N ALA A 14 -21.16 -15.35 31.71
CA ALA A 14 -20.06 -14.40 31.60
C ALA A 14 -18.73 -15.12 31.84
N SER A 15 -17.98 -15.35 30.77
CA SER A 15 -16.62 -15.90 30.85
C SER A 15 -15.63 -14.78 31.16
N VAL A 16 -15.06 -14.78 32.36
CA VAL A 16 -13.95 -13.89 32.73
C VAL A 16 -12.65 -14.48 32.17
N VAL A 17 -12.06 -13.80 31.18
CA VAL A 17 -10.72 -14.14 30.68
C VAL A 17 -9.70 -13.35 31.50
N VAL A 18 -8.89 -14.06 32.29
CA VAL A 18 -7.77 -13.47 33.03
C VAL A 18 -6.54 -13.48 32.12
N PHE A 19 -6.05 -12.29 31.74
CA PHE A 19 -4.76 -12.13 31.07
C PHE A 19 -3.66 -12.08 32.13
N SER A 20 -2.88 -13.16 32.25
CA SER A 20 -1.62 -13.14 33.00
C SER A 20 -0.57 -12.41 32.16
N ALA A 21 -0.08 -11.27 32.66
CA ALA A 21 1.05 -10.58 32.05
C ALA A 21 2.31 -11.43 32.23
N THR A 22 2.74 -12.13 31.17
CA THR A 22 4.06 -12.75 31.15
C THR A 22 5.10 -11.65 30.97
N SER A 23 5.84 -11.32 32.03
CA SER A 23 7.06 -10.52 31.92
C SER A 23 8.06 -11.31 31.08
N GLY A 24 8.30 -10.89 29.84
CA GLY A 24 9.35 -11.46 29.01
C GLY A 24 10.70 -11.25 29.69
N ALA A 25 11.42 -12.32 29.99
CA ALA A 25 12.82 -12.23 30.39
C ALA A 25 13.58 -11.55 29.23
N ALA A 26 14.33 -10.49 29.53
CA ALA A 26 15.22 -9.88 28.56
C ALA A 26 16.23 -10.95 28.13
N GLU A 27 16.20 -11.30 26.84
CA GLU A 27 17.09 -12.27 26.23
C GLU A 27 18.54 -11.79 26.37
N SER A 28 19.43 -12.66 26.86
CA SER A 28 20.85 -12.32 26.99
C SER A 28 21.40 -11.97 25.60
N PRO A 29 22.00 -10.79 25.39
CA PRO A 29 22.49 -10.40 24.08
C PRO A 29 23.55 -11.38 23.59
N LEU A 30 23.41 -11.83 22.33
CA LEU A 30 24.39 -12.67 21.68
C LEU A 30 25.74 -11.94 21.62
N PRO A 31 26.86 -12.57 21.99
CA PRO A 31 28.17 -11.96 21.85
C PRO A 31 28.43 -11.62 20.38
N ASP A 32 28.94 -10.41 20.12
CA ASP A 32 29.31 -9.88 18.81
C ASP A 32 28.16 -9.68 17.79
N ALA A 33 26.90 -9.70 18.23
CA ALA A 33 25.79 -9.31 17.36
C ALA A 33 25.88 -7.83 16.98
N LYS A 34 25.79 -7.54 15.68
CA LYS A 34 25.63 -6.15 15.22
C LYS A 34 24.31 -5.59 15.77
N PRO A 35 24.30 -4.33 16.27
CA PRO A 35 23.07 -3.71 16.69
C PRO A 35 22.11 -3.60 15.51
N VAL A 36 20.82 -3.80 15.77
CA VAL A 36 19.77 -3.52 14.79
C VAL A 36 19.75 -2.00 14.53
N PRO A 37 19.82 -1.54 13.27
CA PRO A 37 19.77 -0.12 12.96
C PRO A 37 18.45 0.53 13.41
N ASP A 38 18.51 1.80 13.80
CA ASP A 38 17.33 2.56 14.21
C ASP A 38 16.33 2.76 13.06
N VAL A 39 16.82 2.94 11.83
CA VAL A 39 16.00 3.09 10.63
C VAL A 39 16.23 1.89 9.72
N GLN A 40 15.14 1.24 9.32
CA GLN A 40 15.19 0.02 8.53
C GLN A 40 14.24 0.09 7.33
N VAL A 41 14.57 -0.66 6.28
CA VAL A 41 13.66 -0.99 5.19
C VAL A 41 13.49 -2.52 5.15
N LEU A 42 12.30 -2.98 5.54
CA LEU A 42 12.00 -4.39 5.70
C LEU A 42 11.21 -4.91 4.49
N PRO A 43 11.71 -5.90 3.74
CA PRO A 43 10.89 -6.59 2.74
C PRO A 43 9.79 -7.38 3.45
N LEU A 44 8.56 -7.23 2.97
CA LEU A 44 7.37 -7.87 3.50
C LEU A 44 6.74 -8.80 2.45
N PRO A 45 5.93 -9.79 2.86
CA PRO A 45 5.08 -10.55 1.95
C PRO A 45 4.16 -9.63 1.13
N TYR A 46 3.68 -10.16 0.00
CA TYR A 46 2.75 -9.46 -0.89
C TYR A 46 3.35 -8.18 -1.50
N ASP A 47 4.60 -8.27 -1.95
CA ASP A 47 5.28 -7.24 -2.74
C ASP A 47 5.25 -5.86 -2.07
N GLN A 48 5.74 -5.85 -0.83
CA GLN A 48 5.77 -4.67 0.03
C GLN A 48 7.14 -4.47 0.66
N ALA A 49 7.50 -3.22 0.93
CA ALA A 49 8.67 -2.85 1.72
C ALA A 49 8.29 -1.77 2.74
N ALA A 50 8.44 -2.06 4.02
CA ALA A 50 8.13 -1.13 5.11
C ALA A 50 9.38 -0.37 5.54
N PHE A 51 9.27 0.96 5.63
CA PHE A 51 10.29 1.80 6.23
C PHE A 51 9.90 2.04 7.68
N GLU A 52 10.78 1.69 8.61
CA GLU A 52 10.53 1.77 10.04
C GLU A 52 11.59 2.61 10.74
N TYR A 53 11.18 3.31 11.80
CA TYR A 53 12.08 3.92 12.77
C TYR A 53 11.77 3.35 14.14
N GLN A 54 12.73 2.65 14.74
CA GLN A 54 12.61 1.98 16.05
C GLN A 54 11.37 1.08 16.13
N GLY A 55 11.13 0.29 15.08
CA GLY A 55 9.99 -0.62 14.97
C GLY A 55 8.64 0.06 14.69
N ARG A 56 8.62 1.37 14.44
CA ARG A 56 7.41 2.12 14.04
C ARG A 56 7.43 2.42 12.55
N GLU A 57 6.44 1.92 11.82
CA GLU A 57 6.30 2.16 10.39
C GLU A 57 6.08 3.65 10.07
N LEU A 58 6.99 4.18 9.24
CA LEU A 58 6.95 5.53 8.68
C LEU A 58 6.17 5.54 7.37
N THR A 59 6.46 4.59 6.49
CA THR A 59 5.78 4.42 5.20
C THR A 59 5.97 3.00 4.69
N ARG A 60 5.14 2.61 3.72
CA ARG A 60 5.27 1.34 3.04
C ARG A 60 5.15 1.53 1.55
N TYR A 61 6.11 0.97 0.83
CA TYR A 61 6.13 0.87 -0.62
C TYR A 61 5.36 -0.39 -1.05
N HIS A 62 4.34 -0.23 -1.86
CA HIS A 62 3.52 -1.31 -2.41
C HIS A 62 3.81 -1.44 -3.90
N PHE A 63 4.18 -2.62 -4.36
CA PHE A 63 4.66 -2.83 -5.72
C PHE A 63 4.20 -4.15 -6.35
N GLY A 64 3.08 -4.70 -5.85
CA GLY A 64 2.46 -5.89 -6.40
C GLY A 64 2.22 -5.80 -7.93
N PRO A 65 2.43 -6.90 -8.67
CA PRO A 65 2.31 -6.92 -10.13
C PRO A 65 0.88 -6.67 -10.64
N GLU A 66 -0.13 -6.78 -9.77
CA GLU A 66 -1.53 -6.44 -10.04
C GLU A 66 -1.79 -4.92 -10.01
N LEU A 67 -0.88 -4.13 -9.45
CA LEU A 67 -1.02 -2.68 -9.37
C LEU A 67 -0.76 -2.03 -10.73
N ARG A 68 -1.43 -0.91 -11.01
CA ARG A 68 -1.14 -0.09 -12.20
C ARG A 68 0.20 0.63 -12.09
N ARG A 69 0.63 0.87 -10.87
CA ARG A 69 1.88 1.52 -10.49
C ARG A 69 2.19 1.25 -9.02
N PRO A 70 3.46 1.28 -8.62
CA PRO A 70 3.81 1.30 -7.22
C PRO A 70 3.39 2.59 -6.53
N PHE A 71 3.15 2.52 -5.23
CA PHE A 71 2.78 3.68 -4.43
C PHE A 71 3.25 3.53 -2.98
N TRP A 72 3.28 4.64 -2.25
CA TRP A 72 3.60 4.69 -0.83
C TRP A 72 2.38 4.97 0.01
N HIS A 73 2.06 4.11 0.96
CA HIS A 73 1.00 4.31 1.94
C HIS A 73 1.21 3.45 3.19
N PRO A 74 1.01 3.99 4.41
CA PRO A 74 0.72 5.39 4.75
C PRO A 74 1.94 6.30 4.58
N ILE A 75 1.76 7.62 4.66
CA ILE A 75 2.86 8.55 4.99
C ILE A 75 2.65 9.01 6.43
N THR A 76 3.35 8.43 7.39
CA THR A 76 3.15 8.69 8.82
C THR A 76 3.98 9.89 9.27
N GLY A 77 3.31 10.94 9.74
CA GLY A 77 3.97 12.10 10.35
C GLY A 77 4.53 11.80 11.75
N PRO A 78 5.34 12.70 12.33
CA PRO A 78 6.01 12.48 13.62
C PRO A 78 5.07 12.12 14.78
N ALA A 79 3.86 12.69 14.77
CA ALA A 79 2.80 12.43 15.75
C ALA A 79 2.09 11.06 15.57
N GLY A 80 2.56 10.20 14.66
CA GLY A 80 1.98 8.89 14.38
C GLY A 80 0.67 8.93 13.57
N ARG A 81 0.29 10.09 13.03
CA ARG A 81 -0.88 10.24 12.18
C ARG A 81 -0.49 10.11 10.72
N SER A 82 -1.28 9.39 9.93
CA SER A 82 -1.10 9.37 8.48
C SER A 82 -1.44 10.74 7.88
N LEU A 83 -0.56 11.24 7.03
CA LEU A 83 -0.71 12.44 6.22
C LEU A 83 -1.37 12.16 4.87
N THR A 84 -1.55 10.88 4.54
CA THR A 84 -2.23 10.43 3.33
C THR A 84 -3.41 9.55 3.69
N ARG A 85 -4.35 9.42 2.76
CA ARG A 85 -5.51 8.55 2.90
C ARG A 85 -5.47 7.48 1.82
N MET A 86 -5.96 6.29 2.16
CA MET A 86 -6.23 5.24 1.18
C MET A 86 -7.65 5.41 0.68
N ASN A 87 -7.80 5.79 -0.59
CA ASN A 87 -9.09 5.99 -1.25
C ASN A 87 -10.01 7.03 -0.57
N MET A 88 -11.05 7.46 -1.28
CA MET A 88 -12.18 8.16 -0.68
C MET A 88 -13.46 7.40 -1.05
N PRO A 89 -14.20 6.85 -0.08
CA PRO A 89 -15.53 6.32 -0.34
C PRO A 89 -16.42 7.44 -0.91
N GLY A 90 -16.85 7.30 -2.16
CA GLY A 90 -17.80 8.22 -2.80
C GLY A 90 -17.21 9.47 -3.46
N ASP A 91 -15.92 9.48 -3.81
CA ASP A 91 -15.34 10.59 -4.59
C ASP A 91 -15.83 10.57 -6.04
N PRO A 92 -16.64 11.55 -6.49
CA PRO A 92 -17.17 11.55 -7.84
C PRO A 92 -16.11 12.06 -8.81
N GLY A 93 -15.10 11.24 -9.11
CA GLY A 93 -14.37 11.11 -10.40
C GLY A 93 -14.07 12.35 -11.27
N ARG A 94 -14.18 13.58 -10.78
CA ARG A 94 -13.91 14.79 -11.55
C ARG A 94 -12.45 15.09 -11.33
N SER A 95 -11.63 14.45 -12.17
CA SER A 95 -10.29 14.93 -12.42
C SER A 95 -10.46 16.38 -12.85
N LEU A 96 -10.14 17.32 -11.95
CA LEU A 96 -10.13 18.76 -12.23
C LEU A 96 -8.89 19.08 -13.08
N THR A 97 -8.65 18.32 -14.16
CA THR A 97 -7.90 18.88 -15.28
C THR A 97 -8.79 19.95 -15.88
N GLN A 98 -8.38 21.21 -15.71
CA GLN A 98 -9.14 22.39 -16.13
C GLN A 98 -9.34 22.45 -17.66
N ALA A 99 -8.62 21.61 -18.41
CA ALA A 99 -8.88 21.34 -19.82
C ALA A 99 -9.88 20.20 -19.99
N VAL A 100 -10.94 20.46 -20.77
CA VAL A 100 -11.89 19.44 -21.21
C VAL A 100 -11.10 18.34 -21.93
N GLN A 101 -11.11 17.12 -21.36
CA GLN A 101 -10.58 15.96 -22.06
C GLN A 101 -11.42 15.74 -23.33
N PRO A 102 -10.82 15.33 -24.46
CA PRO A 102 -11.58 14.96 -25.66
C PRO A 102 -12.67 13.95 -25.32
N GLU A 103 -13.85 14.09 -25.94
CA GLU A 103 -14.91 13.09 -25.79
C GLU A 103 -14.43 11.76 -26.38
N ASP A 104 -14.18 10.78 -25.52
CA ASP A 104 -13.94 9.40 -25.92
C ASP A 104 -15.30 8.66 -25.95
N PRO A 105 -15.81 8.30 -27.14
CA PRO A 105 -17.09 7.61 -27.28
C PRO A 105 -17.08 6.19 -26.70
N ASN A 106 -15.90 5.66 -26.35
CA ASN A 106 -15.72 4.39 -25.65
C ASN A 106 -15.36 4.60 -24.17
N LYS A 107 -15.45 5.82 -23.64
CA LYS A 107 -15.17 6.09 -22.23
C LYS A 107 -16.13 5.27 -21.36
N PRO A 108 -15.62 4.36 -20.51
CA PRO A 108 -16.46 3.70 -19.52
C PRO A 108 -17.13 4.78 -18.66
N GLN A 109 -18.45 4.70 -18.47
CA GLN A 109 -19.11 5.48 -17.42
C GLN A 109 -18.50 5.04 -16.10
N ASP A 110 -17.57 5.82 -15.57
CA ASP A 110 -16.86 5.55 -14.33
C ASP A 110 -17.84 5.68 -13.16
N PRO A 111 -18.35 4.56 -12.59
CA PRO A 111 -19.28 4.60 -11.48
C PRO A 111 -18.54 4.53 -10.13
N LEU A 112 -17.21 4.38 -10.13
CA LEU A 112 -16.41 3.97 -8.97
C LEU A 112 -15.35 5.00 -8.55
N GLY A 113 -15.20 6.08 -9.32
CA GLY A 113 -14.38 7.22 -8.92
C GLY A 113 -12.88 6.92 -9.01
N HIS A 114 -12.09 7.92 -8.59
CA HIS A 114 -10.64 8.01 -8.76
C HIS A 114 -9.84 6.82 -8.16
N SER A 115 -9.78 5.69 -8.87
CA SER A 115 -8.99 4.50 -8.53
C SER A 115 -7.50 4.79 -8.28
N HIS A 116 -7.03 5.93 -8.80
CA HIS A 116 -5.70 6.50 -8.70
C HIS A 116 -5.35 7.17 -7.38
N GLN A 117 -6.29 7.32 -6.44
CA GLN A 117 -6.02 7.96 -5.14
C GLN A 117 -5.31 7.03 -4.15
N THR A 118 -4.26 6.38 -4.63
CA THR A 118 -3.33 5.59 -3.83
C THR A 118 -2.23 6.51 -3.29
N SER A 119 -2.56 7.33 -2.28
CA SER A 119 -1.57 8.08 -1.48
C SER A 119 -0.49 8.84 -2.30
N VAL A 120 0.77 8.39 -2.34
CA VAL A 120 1.88 9.02 -3.10
C VAL A 120 2.41 8.04 -4.14
N TRP A 121 2.65 8.49 -5.36
CA TRP A 121 3.17 7.69 -6.47
C TRP A 121 3.87 8.58 -7.49
N ILE A 122 4.66 7.96 -8.38
CA ILE A 122 5.38 8.63 -9.47
C ILE A 122 4.83 8.11 -10.80
N SER A 123 4.58 9.01 -11.74
CA SER A 123 4.14 8.65 -13.10
C SER A 123 4.23 9.83 -14.07
N HIS A 124 3.87 9.59 -15.33
CA HIS A 124 3.79 10.57 -16.39
C HIS A 124 2.52 10.33 -17.23
N LYS A 125 1.90 11.40 -17.75
CA LYS A 125 0.64 11.28 -18.51
C LYS A 125 0.83 10.62 -19.87
N ASP A 126 1.94 10.83 -20.54
CA ASP A 126 2.17 10.36 -21.92
C ASP A 126 3.62 9.95 -22.09
N VAL A 127 3.85 8.70 -22.45
CA VAL A 127 5.15 8.17 -22.85
C VAL A 127 4.92 7.36 -24.12
N ASP A 128 5.38 7.88 -25.27
CA ASP A 128 5.21 7.27 -26.59
C ASP A 128 3.73 6.95 -26.93
N GLY A 129 2.81 7.84 -26.56
CA GLY A 129 1.37 7.66 -26.80
C GLY A 129 0.66 6.73 -25.81
N ILE A 130 1.38 6.18 -24.83
CA ILE A 130 0.81 5.40 -23.73
C ILE A 130 0.62 6.27 -22.50
N ASP A 131 -0.58 6.18 -21.91
CA ASP A 131 -0.96 6.98 -20.76
C ASP A 131 -0.76 6.17 -19.48
N PHE A 132 0.26 6.56 -18.71
CA PHE A 132 0.51 5.96 -17.41
C PHE A 132 -0.33 6.62 -16.33
N TRP A 133 -0.95 7.78 -16.49
CA TRP A 133 -1.81 8.36 -15.44
C TRP A 133 -3.15 7.64 -15.23
N ARG A 134 -3.63 6.87 -16.21
CA ARG A 134 -4.92 6.14 -16.17
C ARG A 134 -4.81 4.69 -15.70
N ASP A 135 -5.87 4.15 -15.11
CA ASP A 135 -5.90 2.80 -14.51
C ASP A 135 -6.60 1.78 -15.42
N GLY A 136 -7.19 2.24 -16.53
CA GLY A 136 -7.88 1.39 -17.49
C GLY A 136 -8.08 2.05 -18.85
N GLY A 137 -8.53 1.25 -19.81
CA GLY A 137 -8.71 1.66 -21.20
C GLY A 137 -7.58 1.21 -22.12
N PRO A 138 -7.73 1.45 -23.44
CA PRO A 138 -6.91 0.79 -24.47
C PRO A 138 -5.47 1.26 -24.56
N ILE A 139 -5.14 2.42 -23.97
CA ILE A 139 -3.77 2.99 -23.96
C ILE A 139 -3.23 3.12 -22.53
N ALA A 140 -3.81 2.40 -21.57
CA ALA A 140 -3.44 2.48 -20.17
C ALA A 140 -2.15 1.67 -19.92
N GLY A 141 -1.05 2.36 -19.65
CA GLY A 141 0.23 1.74 -19.31
C GLY A 141 0.28 1.20 -17.88
N GLN A 142 1.32 0.42 -17.58
CA GLN A 142 1.59 -0.13 -16.26
C GLN A 142 3.06 0.09 -15.87
N ILE A 143 3.30 0.60 -14.66
CA ILE A 143 4.64 0.71 -14.08
C ILE A 143 4.85 -0.51 -13.18
N VAL A 144 5.87 -1.33 -13.47
CA VAL A 144 6.09 -2.61 -12.80
C VAL A 144 7.49 -2.64 -12.18
N HIS A 145 7.53 -2.70 -10.84
CA HIS A 145 8.77 -2.92 -10.10
C HIS A 145 9.40 -4.27 -10.49
N GLN A 146 10.69 -4.27 -10.79
CA GLN A 146 11.44 -5.47 -11.10
C GLN A 146 12.15 -5.99 -9.84
N THR A 147 11.80 -7.21 -9.42
CA THR A 147 12.37 -7.86 -8.22
C THR A 147 13.61 -8.71 -8.52
N ARG A 148 14.08 -8.73 -9.78
CA ARG A 148 15.32 -9.43 -10.14
C ARG A 148 16.51 -8.70 -9.52
N ARG A 149 17.66 -9.38 -9.41
CA ARG A 149 18.89 -8.85 -8.77
C ARG A 149 19.40 -7.53 -9.35
N GLU A 150 18.90 -7.10 -10.50
CA GLU A 150 19.28 -5.85 -11.15
C GLU A 150 18.42 -4.69 -10.59
N GLY A 151 19.02 -3.83 -9.78
CA GLY A 151 18.42 -2.56 -9.37
C GLY A 151 17.49 -2.61 -8.14
N LEU A 152 17.58 -3.67 -7.32
CA LEU A 152 16.90 -3.77 -6.03
C LEU A 152 17.93 -3.75 -4.90
N GLU A 153 17.99 -2.66 -4.13
CA GLU A 153 18.94 -2.51 -3.02
C GLU A 153 18.21 -1.98 -1.78
N TYR A 154 18.33 -2.71 -0.68
CA TYR A 154 17.80 -2.35 0.63
C TYR A 154 18.97 -1.96 1.53
N GLU A 155 18.93 -0.76 2.08
CA GLU A 155 19.98 -0.26 2.97
C GLU A 155 19.35 0.28 4.26
N ASP A 156 19.66 -0.36 5.37
CA ASP A 156 19.32 0.10 6.72
C ASP A 156 20.42 1.05 7.25
N GLY A 157 20.09 1.91 8.20
CA GLY A 157 21.08 2.82 8.78
C GLY A 157 20.66 3.46 10.10
N PRO A 158 21.62 4.06 10.83
CA PRO A 158 21.37 4.66 12.14
C PRO A 158 20.50 5.92 12.06
N LEU A 159 20.49 6.62 10.91
CA LEU A 159 19.76 7.87 10.72
C LEU A 159 18.82 7.86 9.51
N ALA A 160 19.00 6.92 8.58
CA ALA A 160 18.21 6.82 7.37
C ALA A 160 18.26 5.38 6.83
N ALA A 161 17.26 5.02 6.04
CA ALA A 161 17.23 3.80 5.23
C ALA A 161 16.83 4.16 3.78
N SER A 162 17.29 3.38 2.81
CA SER A 162 17.05 3.59 1.37
C SER A 162 16.60 2.31 0.68
N LEU A 163 15.74 2.48 -0.33
CA LEU A 163 15.37 1.46 -1.29
C LEU A 163 15.67 1.96 -2.70
N LEU A 164 16.53 1.26 -3.42
CA LEU A 164 16.69 1.43 -4.87
C LEU A 164 15.70 0.49 -5.58
N THR A 165 15.01 1.01 -6.60
CA THR A 165 14.06 0.23 -7.40
C THR A 165 14.25 0.47 -8.88
N LEU A 166 14.24 -0.59 -9.68
CA LEU A 166 14.10 -0.53 -11.13
C LEU A 166 12.64 -0.80 -11.51
N ASN A 167 12.05 0.05 -12.36
CA ASN A 167 10.63 -0.05 -12.71
C ASN A 167 10.45 -0.02 -14.23
N HIS A 168 9.87 -1.07 -14.80
CA HIS A 168 9.53 -1.10 -16.22
C HIS A 168 8.22 -0.39 -16.48
N TRP A 169 8.21 0.52 -17.45
CA TRP A 169 7.03 1.22 -17.93
C TRP A 169 6.54 0.52 -19.18
N ASN A 170 5.49 -0.28 -19.04
CA ASN A 170 4.99 -1.15 -20.09
C ASN A 170 3.73 -0.58 -20.76
N ASP A 171 3.62 -0.82 -22.07
CA ASP A 171 2.39 -0.61 -22.83
C ASP A 171 1.30 -1.63 -22.45
N PRO A 172 0.05 -1.47 -22.93
CA PRO A 172 -1.05 -2.40 -22.62
C PRO A 172 -0.84 -3.82 -23.16
N GLN A 173 0.10 -4.03 -24.08
CA GLN A 173 0.47 -5.33 -24.62
C GLN A 173 1.64 -5.97 -23.85
N GLY A 174 2.19 -5.27 -22.85
CA GLY A 174 3.29 -5.73 -22.00
C GLY A 174 4.69 -5.42 -22.55
N LYS A 175 4.81 -4.63 -23.62
CA LYS A 175 6.11 -4.19 -24.14
C LYS A 175 6.65 -3.04 -23.30
N THR A 176 7.90 -3.15 -22.84
CA THR A 176 8.59 -2.10 -22.10
C THR A 176 8.98 -0.93 -23.01
N LEU A 177 8.63 0.28 -22.59
CA LEU A 177 8.93 1.55 -23.26
C LEU A 177 10.06 2.32 -22.58
N MET A 178 10.17 2.20 -21.25
CA MET A 178 11.16 2.90 -20.41
C MET A 178 11.52 2.06 -19.18
N ILE A 179 12.74 2.24 -18.67
CA ILE A 179 13.27 1.63 -17.44
C ILE A 179 13.66 2.70 -16.42
#